data_AF-A0A5E4GI16-F1
#
_entry.id   AF-A0A5E4GI16-F1
#
_cell.length_a   1.000
_cell.length_b   1.000
_cell.length_c   1.000
_cell.angle_alpha   90.00
_cell.angle_beta   90.00
_cell.angle_gamma   90.00
#
_symmetry.space_group_name_H-M   'P 1'
#
loop_
_entity.id
_entity.type
_entity.pdbx_description
1 polymer ?
#
loop_
_entity_poly.entity_id
_entity_poly.type
_entity_poly.pdbx_seq_one_letter_code
_entity_poly.pdbx_strand_id
1 'polypeptide(L)'
;RSSSMWASIFRWMYPFERYMKVLKGYVQNRTRPEGCIAERYIAEEAVEFCIYLMLVQLECLQAKKMGVSKPLSGCTVSVVDQDLLNQAHLYVLENTEEVLPYIEQHMIHIKAAYPKFRKRTKWLQDKHNSTFIQWLRFKVQSELEEDNNGVPENLRWLATGPNMAVPLYRSYLIK
;
A
#
# COMPACT_ATOMS: atom_id res chain seq x y z
N ARG A 1 -43.21 -31.05 30.39
CA ARG A 1 -42.09 -31.47 29.51
C ARG A 1 -42.26 -31.12 28.03
N SER A 2 -43.48 -30.96 27.50
CA SER A 2 -43.69 -30.60 26.08
C SER A 2 -43.34 -29.12 25.76
N SER A 3 -43.66 -28.17 26.64
CA SER A 3 -43.50 -26.72 26.37
C SER A 3 -42.03 -26.25 26.20
N SER A 4 -41.06 -26.88 26.88
CA SER A 4 -39.62 -26.57 26.76
C SER A 4 -38.98 -27.09 25.47
N MET A 5 -39.57 -28.12 24.86
CA MET A 5 -39.10 -28.71 23.61
C MET A 5 -39.45 -27.80 22.42
N TRP A 6 -40.67 -27.27 22.39
CA TRP A 6 -41.11 -26.30 21.38
C TRP A 6 -40.34 -24.98 21.48
N ALA A 7 -40.10 -24.47 22.70
CA ALA A 7 -39.30 -23.26 22.89
C ALA A 7 -37.85 -23.43 22.40
N SER A 8 -37.29 -24.63 22.52
CA SER A 8 -35.96 -24.95 22.00
C SER A 8 -35.97 -25.02 20.47
N ILE A 9 -36.98 -25.66 19.86
CA ILE A 9 -37.13 -25.75 18.40
C ILE A 9 -37.24 -24.36 17.77
N PHE A 10 -38.10 -23.49 18.28
CA PHE A 10 -38.23 -22.12 17.76
C PHE A 10 -36.94 -21.30 17.92
N ARG A 11 -36.16 -21.52 18.99
CA ARG A 11 -34.88 -20.85 19.19
C ARG A 11 -33.81 -21.29 18.18
N TRP A 12 -33.84 -22.54 17.73
CA TRP A 12 -32.91 -23.06 16.71
C TRP A 12 -33.36 -22.80 15.27
N MET A 13 -34.66 -22.67 15.02
CA MET A 13 -35.19 -22.32 13.69
C MET A 13 -34.89 -20.87 13.31
N TYR A 14 -34.97 -19.96 14.29
CA TYR A 14 -34.89 -18.52 14.04
C TYR A 14 -33.61 -18.03 13.33
N PRO A 15 -32.40 -18.54 13.65
CA PRO A 15 -31.18 -18.21 12.91
C PRO A 15 -31.18 -18.71 11.45
N PHE A 16 -31.65 -19.94 11.21
CA PHE A 16 -31.71 -20.53 9.88
C PHE A 16 -32.71 -19.78 8.99
N GLU A 17 -33.89 -19.45 9.52
CA GLU A 17 -34.90 -18.68 8.79
C GLU A 17 -34.41 -17.29 8.40
N ARG A 18 -33.68 -16.62 9.29
CA ARG A 18 -33.08 -15.31 9.01
C ARG A 18 -32.03 -15.42 7.90
N TYR A 19 -31.18 -16.44 7.95
CA TYR A 19 -30.17 -16.68 6.93
C TYR A 19 -30.81 -17.00 5.56
N MET A 20 -31.81 -17.89 5.54
CA MET A 20 -32.54 -18.23 4.32
C MET A 20 -33.28 -17.03 3.72
N LYS A 21 -33.77 -16.10 4.55
CA LYS A 21 -34.38 -14.84 4.08
C LYS A 21 -33.38 -13.98 3.29
N VAL A 22 -32.12 -13.93 3.73
CA VAL A 22 -31.04 -13.20 3.03
C VAL A 22 -30.71 -13.90 1.71
N LEU A 23 -30.48 -15.22 1.73
CA LEU A 23 -30.18 -15.99 0.51
C LEU A 23 -31.31 -15.90 -0.54
N LYS A 24 -32.57 -15.88 -0.09
CA LYS A 24 -33.72 -15.69 -0.99
C LYS A 24 -33.68 -14.34 -1.71
N GLY A 25 -33.08 -13.32 -1.10
CA GLY A 25 -32.83 -12.02 -1.74
C GLY A 25 -31.77 -12.07 -2.83
N TYR A 26 -30.89 -13.09 -2.85
CA TYR A 26 -29.83 -13.25 -3.84
C TYR A 26 -30.29 -13.95 -5.13
N VAL A 27 -31.40 -14.69 -5.09
CA VAL A 27 -31.94 -15.42 -6.25
C VAL A 27 -32.60 -14.45 -7.24
N GLN A 28 -31.86 -14.04 -8.27
CA GLN A 28 -32.38 -13.21 -9.36
C GLN A 28 -33.02 -14.04 -10.47
N ASN A 29 -32.46 -15.21 -10.76
CA ASN A 29 -33.00 -16.16 -11.74
C ASN A 29 -33.46 -17.45 -11.05
N ARG A 30 -34.76 -17.73 -11.10
CA ARG A 30 -35.37 -18.92 -10.48
C ARG A 30 -35.01 -20.24 -11.16
N THR A 31 -34.46 -20.22 -12.38
CA THR A 31 -34.04 -21.44 -13.07
C THR A 31 -32.69 -21.97 -12.59
N ARG A 32 -31.90 -21.15 -11.87
CA ARG A 32 -30.58 -21.52 -11.33
C ARG A 32 -30.31 -20.82 -9.98
N PRO A 33 -31.10 -21.11 -8.94
CA PRO A 33 -31.06 -20.37 -7.67
C PRO A 33 -29.72 -20.50 -6.93
N GLU A 34 -29.08 -21.67 -6.98
CA GLU A 34 -27.78 -21.91 -6.33
C GLU A 34 -26.67 -21.06 -6.97
N GLY A 35 -26.70 -20.91 -8.30
CA GLY A 35 -25.74 -20.09 -9.04
C GLY A 35 -25.86 -18.60 -8.69
N CYS A 36 -27.09 -18.08 -8.64
CA CYS A 36 -27.32 -16.69 -8.25
C CYS A 36 -26.89 -16.40 -6.80
N ILE A 37 -27.12 -17.34 -5.89
CA ILE A 37 -26.69 -17.22 -4.49
C ILE A 37 -25.16 -17.18 -4.40
N ALA A 38 -24.47 -18.12 -5.07
CA ALA A 38 -23.01 -18.19 -5.05
C ALA A 38 -22.36 -16.94 -5.64
N GLU A 39 -22.88 -16.45 -6.77
CA GLU A 39 -22.37 -15.26 -7.44
C GLU A 39 -22.48 -14.01 -6.57
N ARG A 40 -23.63 -13.78 -5.95
CA ARG A 40 -23.83 -12.61 -5.08
C ARG A 40 -23.00 -12.68 -3.80
N TYR A 41 -22.90 -13.86 -3.20
CA TYR A 41 -22.10 -14.06 -1.99
C TYR A 41 -20.63 -13.77 -2.25
N ILE A 42 -20.07 -14.28 -3.35
CA ILE A 42 -18.68 -14.00 -3.75
C ILE A 42 -18.46 -12.51 -4.01
N ALA A 43 -19.43 -11.82 -4.63
CA ALA A 43 -19.33 -10.39 -4.87
C ALA A 43 -19.33 -9.56 -3.57
N GLU A 44 -20.18 -9.91 -2.59
CA GLU A 44 -20.22 -9.23 -1.29
C GLU A 44 -18.92 -9.44 -0.51
N GLU A 45 -18.44 -10.68 -0.40
CA GLU A 45 -17.16 -11.01 0.25
C GLU A 45 -15.97 -10.30 -0.41
N ALA A 46 -15.96 -10.21 -1.75
CA ALA A 46 -14.92 -9.49 -2.47
C ALA A 46 -14.93 -7.99 -2.15
N VAL A 47 -16.12 -7.37 -2.02
CA VAL A 47 -16.24 -5.95 -1.66
C VAL A 47 -15.80 -5.71 -0.22
N GLU A 48 -16.23 -6.56 0.73
CA GLU A 48 -15.78 -6.46 2.13
C GLU A 48 -14.26 -6.63 2.24
N PHE A 49 -13.68 -7.59 1.51
CA PHE A 49 -12.24 -7.77 1.43
C PHE A 49 -11.53 -6.53 0.84
N CYS A 50 -12.08 -5.93 -0.22
CA CYS A 50 -11.51 -4.71 -0.80
C CYS A 50 -11.56 -3.53 0.19
N ILE A 51 -12.66 -3.37 0.92
CA ILE A 51 -12.79 -2.32 1.95
C ILE A 51 -11.77 -2.54 3.05
N TYR A 52 -11.62 -3.77 3.53
CA TYR A 52 -10.62 -4.12 4.53
C TYR A 52 -9.19 -3.81 4.05
N LEU A 53 -8.85 -4.20 2.82
CA LEU A 53 -7.55 -3.91 2.22
C LEU A 53 -7.30 -2.39 2.10
N MET A 54 -8.30 -1.62 1.64
CA MET A 54 -8.21 -0.17 1.53
C MET A 54 -8.04 0.50 2.90
N LEU A 55 -8.74 0.02 3.94
CA LEU A 55 -8.60 0.52 5.30
C LEU A 55 -7.22 0.22 5.88
N VAL A 56 -6.68 -0.99 5.70
CA VAL A 56 -5.31 -1.33 6.13
C VAL A 56 -4.28 -0.46 5.39
N GLN A 57 -4.46 -0.25 4.09
CA GLN A 57 -3.60 0.64 3.31
C GLN A 57 -3.66 2.09 3.83
N LEU A 58 -4.85 2.55 4.22
CA LEU A 58 -5.08 3.89 4.78
C LEU A 58 -4.53 4.03 6.21
N GLU A 59 -4.64 2.99 7.04
CA GLU A 59 -4.06 2.95 8.39
C GLU A 59 -2.52 2.99 8.35
N CYS A 60 -1.89 2.32 7.37
CA CYS A 60 -0.45 2.47 7.12
C CYS A 60 -0.06 3.92 6.75
N LEU A 61 -0.91 4.63 6.00
CA LEU A 61 -0.70 6.05 5.67
C LEU A 61 -1.00 6.98 6.86
N GLN A 62 -1.93 6.59 7.74
CA GLN A 62 -2.40 7.34 8.91
C GLN A 62 -1.63 7.05 10.21
N ALA A 63 -0.66 6.14 10.20
CA ALA A 63 0.34 5.99 11.28
C ALA A 63 1.19 7.27 11.53
N LYS A 64 0.89 8.38 10.84
CA LYS A 64 1.27 9.74 11.21
C LYS A 64 0.53 10.21 12.46
N LYS A 65 1.07 9.79 13.61
CA LYS A 65 1.09 10.43 14.96
C LYS A 65 1.04 9.37 16.07
N MET A 66 1.86 8.31 15.96
CA MET A 66 2.24 7.59 17.18
C MET A 66 3.03 8.57 18.06
N GLY A 67 2.55 8.80 19.28
CA GLY A 67 3.22 9.66 20.25
C GLY A 67 4.69 9.25 20.41
N VAL A 68 5.58 10.23 20.60
CA VAL A 68 7.04 10.09 20.58
C VAL A 68 7.48 8.77 21.22
N SER A 69 7.76 7.80 20.35
CA SER A 69 8.24 6.48 20.72
C SER A 69 9.73 6.63 21.04
N LYS A 70 10.14 6.20 22.24
CA LYS A 70 11.49 6.42 22.75
C LYS A 70 12.28 5.11 22.74
N PRO A 71 13.53 5.11 22.26
CA PRO A 71 14.39 3.95 22.39
C PRO A 71 14.69 3.67 23.87
N LEU A 72 14.60 2.40 24.25
CA LEU A 72 14.93 1.93 25.61
C LEU A 72 16.39 1.47 25.72
N SER A 73 17.03 1.21 24.58
CA SER A 73 18.45 0.80 24.48
C SER A 73 19.34 1.98 24.11
N GLY A 74 20.63 1.89 24.45
CA GLY A 74 21.65 2.77 23.88
C GLY A 74 21.72 2.66 22.35
N CYS A 75 22.12 3.75 21.69
CA CYS A 75 22.28 3.83 20.24
C CYS A 75 23.53 3.05 19.80
N THR A 76 23.37 2.18 18.81
CA THR A 76 24.49 1.52 18.13
C THR A 76 24.44 1.89 16.66
N VAL A 77 25.57 2.26 16.05
CA VAL A 77 25.60 2.59 14.61
C VAL A 77 25.87 1.31 13.83
N SER A 78 24.99 1.00 12.87
CA SER A 78 25.19 -0.10 11.93
C SER A 78 25.31 0.45 10.51
N VAL A 79 26.24 -0.10 9.74
CA VAL A 79 26.28 0.12 8.29
C VAL A 79 25.30 -0.86 7.66
N VAL A 80 24.36 -0.33 6.86
CA VAL A 80 23.37 -1.13 6.14
C VAL A 80 23.88 -1.44 4.74
N ASP A 81 23.51 -2.61 4.23
CA ASP A 81 23.78 -2.98 2.84
C ASP A 81 23.19 -1.95 1.85
N GLN A 82 23.96 -1.63 0.80
CA GLN A 82 23.59 -0.57 -0.13
C GLN A 82 22.33 -0.92 -0.93
N ASP A 83 22.16 -2.18 -1.33
CA ASP A 83 21.00 -2.59 -2.12
C ASP A 83 19.73 -2.55 -1.28
N LEU A 84 19.83 -3.02 -0.02
CA LEU A 84 18.74 -2.90 0.94
C LEU A 84 18.39 -1.42 1.23
N LEU A 85 19.40 -0.56 1.37
CA LEU A 85 19.17 0.87 1.61
C LEU A 85 18.53 1.54 0.39
N ASN A 86 18.97 1.20 -0.83
CA ASN A 86 18.37 1.70 -2.07
C ASN A 86 16.93 1.23 -2.21
N GLN A 87 16.63 -0.03 -1.87
CA GLN A 87 15.27 -0.56 -1.90
C GLN A 87 14.36 0.18 -0.91
N ALA A 88 14.82 0.41 0.32
CA ALA A 88 14.08 1.18 1.33
C ALA A 88 13.87 2.63 0.88
N HIS A 89 14.89 3.25 0.27
CA HIS A 89 14.80 4.61 -0.23
C HIS A 89 13.79 4.73 -1.38
N LEU A 90 13.84 3.82 -2.37
CA LEU A 90 12.87 3.76 -3.47
C LEU A 90 11.45 3.64 -2.96
N TYR A 91 11.23 2.78 -1.97
CA TYR A 91 9.90 2.62 -1.37
C TYR A 91 9.37 3.94 -0.79
N VAL A 92 10.20 4.70 -0.08
CA VAL A 92 9.81 6.02 0.43
C VAL A 92 9.49 6.98 -0.71
N LEU A 93 10.31 7.02 -1.75
CA LEU A 93 10.11 7.90 -2.92
C LEU A 93 8.81 7.58 -3.67
N GLU A 94 8.51 6.30 -3.90
CA GLU A 94 7.29 5.85 -4.58
C GLU A 94 6.00 6.21 -3.83
N ASN A 95 6.08 6.35 -2.51
CA ASN A 95 4.94 6.68 -1.66
C ASN A 95 4.88 8.17 -1.26
N THR A 96 5.78 9.01 -1.78
CA THR A 96 5.79 10.44 -1.48
C THR A 96 5.10 11.24 -2.58
N GLU A 97 4.03 11.95 -2.23
CA GLU A 97 3.19 12.70 -3.19
C GLU A 97 3.99 13.70 -4.05
N GLU A 98 4.99 14.36 -3.47
CA GLU A 98 5.84 15.35 -4.14
C GLU A 98 6.78 14.73 -5.18
N VAL A 99 7.06 13.44 -5.07
CA VAL A 99 7.97 12.70 -5.96
C VAL A 99 7.20 12.05 -7.11
N LEU A 100 5.88 11.85 -6.99
CA LEU A 100 5.05 11.23 -8.04
C LEU A 100 5.20 11.90 -9.42
N PRO A 101 5.22 13.24 -9.57
CA PRO A 101 5.42 13.89 -10.87
C PRO A 101 6.78 13.52 -11.48
N TYR A 102 7.81 13.38 -10.66
CA TYR A 102 9.16 13.00 -11.10
C TYR A 102 9.23 11.53 -11.52
N ILE A 103 8.46 10.65 -10.89
CA ILE A 103 8.33 9.24 -11.30
C ILE A 103 7.73 9.17 -12.70
N GLU A 104 6.64 9.91 -12.95
CA GLU A 104 6.01 9.95 -14.27
C GLU A 104 6.96 10.50 -15.34
N GLN A 105 7.65 11.61 -15.07
CA GLN A 105 8.65 12.18 -15.96
C GLN A 105 9.77 11.18 -16.28
N HIS A 106 10.29 10.48 -15.27
CA HIS A 106 11.34 9.49 -15.47
C HIS A 106 10.83 8.31 -16.32
N MET A 107 9.60 7.85 -16.10
CA MET A 107 8.99 6.79 -16.90
C MET A 107 8.79 7.20 -18.36
N ILE A 108 8.41 8.46 -18.61
CA ILE A 108 8.34 9.01 -19.97
C ILE A 108 9.74 9.06 -20.60
N HIS A 109 10.75 9.54 -19.86
CA HIS A 109 12.14 9.59 -20.30
C HIS A 109 12.68 8.20 -20.69
N ILE A 110 12.46 7.17 -19.87
CA ILE A 110 12.87 5.79 -20.18
C ILE A 110 12.16 5.29 -21.45
N LYS A 111 10.85 5.52 -21.60
CA LYS A 111 10.09 5.10 -22.78
C LYS A 111 10.57 5.80 -24.05
N ALA A 112 11.00 7.06 -23.95
CA ALA A 112 11.55 7.82 -25.07
C ALA A 112 12.97 7.37 -25.44
N ALA A 113 13.83 7.14 -24.44
CA ALA A 113 15.21 6.66 -24.64
C ALA A 113 15.28 5.22 -25.18
N TYR A 114 14.29 4.38 -24.83
CA TYR A 114 14.27 2.96 -25.17
C TYR A 114 12.98 2.54 -25.91
N PRO A 115 12.75 3.02 -27.14
CA PRO A 115 11.50 2.79 -27.88
C PRO A 115 11.22 1.30 -28.14
N LYS A 116 12.28 0.48 -28.28
CA LYS A 116 12.18 -0.98 -28.47
C LYS A 116 11.55 -1.71 -27.28
N PHE A 117 11.65 -1.14 -26.08
CA PHE A 117 11.17 -1.74 -24.83
C PHE A 117 9.90 -1.09 -24.30
N ARG A 118 9.31 -0.14 -25.05
CA ARG A 118 8.15 0.66 -24.64
C ARG A 118 6.92 -0.15 -24.20
N LYS A 119 6.74 -1.37 -24.74
CA LYS A 119 5.64 -2.29 -24.39
C LYS A 119 6.00 -3.29 -23.27
N ARG A 120 7.26 -3.35 -22.82
CA ARG A 120 7.72 -4.32 -21.81
C ARG A 120 7.64 -3.72 -20.41
N THR A 121 6.49 -3.84 -19.77
CA THR A 121 6.22 -3.24 -18.45
C THR A 121 7.25 -3.63 -17.39
N LYS A 122 7.55 -4.93 -17.25
CA LYS A 122 8.54 -5.41 -16.27
C LYS A 122 9.91 -4.76 -16.47
N TRP A 123 10.40 -4.74 -17.71
CA TRP A 123 11.69 -4.15 -18.03
C TRP A 123 11.73 -2.65 -17.74
N LEU A 124 10.64 -1.93 -18.03
CA LEU A 124 10.54 -0.50 -17.72
C LEU A 124 10.58 -0.25 -16.21
N GLN A 125 9.89 -1.07 -15.42
CA GLN A 125 9.93 -0.95 -13.95
C GLN A 125 11.32 -1.29 -13.41
N ASP A 126 11.92 -2.40 -13.85
CA ASP A 126 13.27 -2.79 -13.42
C ASP A 126 14.30 -1.70 -13.77
N LYS A 127 14.16 -1.09 -14.96
CA LYS A 127 14.99 0.03 -15.39
C LYS A 127 14.76 1.27 -14.55
N HIS A 128 13.50 1.61 -14.27
CA HIS A 128 13.12 2.72 -13.40
C HIS A 128 13.73 2.53 -12.01
N ASN A 129 13.47 1.40 -11.35
CA ASN A 129 13.94 1.10 -10.00
C ASN A 129 15.47 1.18 -9.90
N SER A 130 16.19 0.72 -10.92
CA SER A 130 17.66 0.76 -10.91
C SER A 130 18.27 2.14 -11.19
N THR A 131 17.57 3.05 -11.87
CA THR A 131 18.13 4.36 -12.27
C THR A 131 17.48 5.57 -11.64
N PHE A 132 16.31 5.41 -10.99
CA PHE A 132 15.49 6.53 -10.55
C PHE A 132 16.16 7.39 -9.48
N ILE A 133 16.79 6.79 -8.47
CA ILE A 133 17.47 7.55 -7.39
C ILE A 133 18.50 8.51 -7.99
N GLN A 134 19.37 7.99 -8.86
CA GLN A 134 20.42 8.79 -9.48
C GLN A 134 19.85 9.84 -10.45
N TRP A 135 18.83 9.47 -11.22
CA TRP A 135 18.14 10.38 -12.13
C TRP A 135 17.46 11.54 -11.38
N LEU A 136 16.75 11.23 -10.29
CA LEU A 136 16.06 12.22 -9.45
C LEU A 136 17.05 13.23 -8.87
N ARG A 137 18.20 12.75 -8.37
CA ARG A 137 19.27 13.61 -7.85
C ARG A 137 19.78 14.60 -8.90
N PHE A 138 20.04 14.13 -10.12
CA PHE A 138 20.48 15.01 -11.21
C PHE A 138 19.39 15.98 -11.66
N LYS A 139 18.13 15.51 -11.73
CA LYS A 139 16.98 16.32 -12.13
C LYS A 139 16.74 17.48 -11.16
N VAL A 140 16.76 17.20 -9.86
CA VAL A 140 16.62 18.21 -8.80
C VAL A 140 17.81 19.18 -8.79
N GLN A 141 19.03 18.69 -8.97
CA GLN A 141 20.22 19.53 -9.05
C GLN A 141 20.14 20.52 -10.23
N SER A 142 19.71 20.05 -11.40
CA SER A 142 19.54 20.89 -12.59
C SER A 142 18.44 21.95 -12.41
N GLU A 143 17.34 21.63 -11.70
CA GLU A 143 16.26 22.58 -11.45
C GLU A 143 16.65 23.66 -10.43
N LEU A 144 17.63 23.39 -9.56
CA LEU A 144 18.18 24.38 -8.61
C LEU A 144 19.14 25.38 -9.28
N GLU A 145 19.71 25.03 -10.43
CA GLU A 145 20.59 25.90 -11.21
C GLU A 145 19.80 26.87 -12.11
N GLU A 146 18.51 26.64 -12.32
CA GLU A 146 17.61 27.55 -13.02
C GLU A 146 17.00 28.54 -12.01
N ASP A 147 17.26 29.84 -12.20
CA ASP A 147 16.98 30.98 -11.29
C ASP A 147 15.51 31.20 -10.84
N ASN A 148 14.57 30.29 -11.13
CA ASN A 148 13.15 30.49 -10.83
C ASN A 148 12.35 29.26 -10.38
N ASN A 149 12.97 28.09 -10.19
CA ASN A 149 12.24 26.95 -9.67
C ASN A 149 12.45 26.86 -8.16
N GLY A 150 11.46 27.34 -7.40
CA GLY A 150 11.36 27.15 -5.95
C GLY A 150 11.15 25.67 -5.61
N VAL A 151 12.17 24.83 -5.85
CA VAL A 151 12.15 23.41 -5.51
C VAL A 151 11.93 23.30 -4.00
N PRO A 152 10.90 22.56 -3.57
CA PRO A 152 10.58 22.50 -2.15
C PRO A 152 11.69 21.75 -1.43
N GLU A 153 12.03 22.24 -0.23
CA GLU A 153 13.21 21.82 0.51
C GLU A 153 13.22 20.32 0.81
N ASN A 154 12.04 19.75 1.08
CA ASN A 154 11.83 18.31 1.25
C ASN A 154 12.29 17.46 0.06
N LEU A 155 12.02 17.90 -1.18
CA LEU A 155 12.44 17.18 -2.37
C LEU A 155 13.97 17.16 -2.50
N ARG A 156 14.64 18.22 -2.07
CA ARG A 156 16.11 18.28 -2.03
C ARG A 156 16.69 17.25 -1.05
N TRP A 157 16.08 17.13 0.13
CA TRP A 157 16.45 16.10 1.11
C TRP A 157 16.21 14.69 0.57
N LEU A 158 15.06 14.46 -0.07
CA LEU A 158 14.72 13.16 -0.66
C LEU A 158 15.68 12.79 -1.79
N ALA A 159 16.05 13.74 -2.65
CA ALA A 159 16.95 13.50 -3.78
C ALA A 159 18.42 13.25 -3.36
N THR A 160 18.82 13.72 -2.18
CA THR A 160 20.18 13.51 -1.65
C THR A 160 20.40 12.07 -1.19
N GLY A 161 19.33 11.40 -0.77
CA GLY A 161 19.35 10.01 -0.34
C GLY A 161 19.72 9.82 1.15
N PRO A 162 19.50 8.61 1.68
CA PRO A 162 19.73 8.29 3.08
C PRO A 162 21.22 8.08 3.42
N ASN A 163 21.57 8.27 4.69
CA ASN A 163 22.90 7.97 5.21
C ASN A 163 23.08 6.45 5.40
N MET A 164 24.23 5.92 4.98
CA MET A 164 24.62 4.51 5.15
C MET A 164 24.82 4.11 6.61
N ALA A 165 25.19 5.06 7.47
CA ALA A 165 25.34 4.86 8.90
C ALA A 165 23.99 5.10 9.60
N VAL A 166 23.30 4.01 9.93
CA VAL A 166 21.96 4.06 10.51
C VAL A 166 22.02 3.79 12.02
N PRO A 167 21.43 4.65 12.87
CA PRO A 167 21.30 4.38 14.28
C PRO A 167 20.32 3.21 14.52
N LEU A 168 20.81 2.20 15.21
CA LEU A 168 20.10 0.98 15.58
C LEU A 168 19.82 0.98 17.08
N TYR A 169 18.60 0.60 17.45
CA TYR A 169 18.15 0.43 18.82
C TYR A 169 17.64 -1.00 19.02
N ARG A 170 18.12 -1.68 20.07
CA ARG A 170 17.73 -3.07 20.35
C ARG A 170 16.32 -3.23 20.93
N SER A 171 15.76 -2.15 21.46
CA SER A 171 14.45 -2.15 22.11
C SER A 171 13.80 -0.78 21.98
N TYR A 172 12.51 -0.77 21.65
CA TYR A 172 11.73 0.44 21.41
C TYR A 172 10.43 0.38 22.21
N LEU A 173 10.05 1.50 22.83
CA LEU A 173 8.74 1.62 23.45
C LEU A 173 7.71 2.00 22.38
N ILE A 174 6.74 1.12 22.16
CA ILE A 174 5.57 1.36 21.30
C ILE A 174 4.39 1.63 22.25
N LYS A 175 3.73 2.78 22.11
CA LYS A 175 2.57 3.18 22.90
C LYS A 175 1.31 3.12 22.07
#